data_AF-A0A2E7P7U7-F1
#
_entry.id   AF-A0A2E7P7U7-F1
#
_cell.length_a   1.000
_cell.length_b   1.000
_cell.length_c   1.000
_cell.angle_alpha   90.00
_cell.angle_beta   90.00
_cell.angle_gamma   90.00
#
_symmetry.space_group_name_H-M   'P 1'
#
loop_
_entity.id
_entity.type
_entity.pdbx_description
1 polymer ?
#
loop_
_entity_poly.entity_id
_entity_poly.type
_entity_poly.pdbx_seq_one_letter_code
_entity_poly.pdbx_strand_id
1 'polypeptide(L)'
;MKNLSPILRELGAGRLSFWCPGCNDAHQILYGTGPGPRWGYNGHVDLPTFTPSIKVTWREPSDNPAEQLDDSKDIEKCCHSFVTNGQIEFLPDCTHELAGKTVPLPSFPLGWGTS
;
A
#
# COMPACT_ATOMS: atom_id res chain seq x y z
N MET A 1 7.56 -2.72 16.23
CA MET A 1 7.38 -3.29 14.88
C MET A 1 7.87 -4.73 14.88
N LYS A 2 7.18 -5.65 14.23
CA LYS A 2 7.56 -7.06 14.12
C LYS A 2 7.57 -7.48 12.65
N ASN A 3 8.66 -8.07 12.18
CA ASN A 3 8.73 -8.68 10.86
C ASN A 3 8.04 -10.05 10.93
N LEU A 4 6.94 -10.24 10.19
CA LEU A 4 6.19 -11.49 10.19
C LEU A 4 6.71 -12.45 9.10
N SER A 5 7.08 -11.89 7.95
CA SER A 5 7.69 -12.56 6.80
C SER A 5 8.52 -11.55 6.00
N PRO A 6 9.20 -11.95 4.90
CA PRO A 6 9.89 -11.00 4.03
C PRO A 6 8.97 -9.93 3.41
N ILE A 7 7.67 -10.22 3.27
CA ILE A 7 6.69 -9.39 2.56
C ILE A 7 5.68 -8.70 3.48
N LEU A 8 5.59 -9.12 4.76
CA LEU A 8 4.58 -8.63 5.71
C LEU A 8 5.18 -8.26 7.07
N ARG A 9 4.76 -7.11 7.59
CA ARG A 9 5.17 -6.58 8.90
C ARG A 9 3.97 -6.17 9.72
N GLU A 10 4.10 -6.30 11.04
CA GLU A 10 3.16 -5.77 12.02
C GLU A 10 3.74 -4.49 12.66
N LEU A 11 3.04 -3.38 12.49
CA LEU A 11 3.47 -2.07 13.00
C LEU A 11 3.00 -1.83 14.44
N GLY A 12 2.01 -2.58 14.87
CA GLY A 12 1.36 -2.54 16.17
C GLY A 12 0.08 -3.39 16.12
N ALA A 13 -0.57 -3.57 17.26
CA ALA A 13 -1.78 -4.37 17.34
C ALA A 13 -2.82 -3.93 16.30
N GLY A 14 -3.24 -4.86 15.43
CA GLY A 14 -4.25 -4.59 14.41
C GLY A 14 -3.77 -3.77 13.21
N ARG A 15 -2.45 -3.56 13.01
CA ARG A 15 -1.90 -2.79 11.89
C ARG A 15 -0.82 -3.57 11.15
N LEU A 16 -1.11 -3.91 9.90
CA LEU A 16 -0.18 -4.61 9.01
C LEU A 16 0.37 -3.67 7.94
N SER A 17 1.56 -3.97 7.45
CA SER A 17 2.22 -3.27 6.36
C SER A 17 2.89 -4.23 5.38
N PHE A 18 2.83 -3.88 4.10
CA PHE A 18 3.45 -4.58 2.98
C PHE A 18 4.04 -3.56 2.01
N TRP A 19 5.07 -3.95 1.24
CA TRP A 19 5.67 -3.07 0.24
C TRP A 19 4.83 -3.04 -1.05
N CYS A 20 4.48 -1.84 -1.51
CA CYS A 20 3.81 -1.65 -2.80
C CYS A 20 4.86 -1.33 -3.88
N PRO A 21 5.10 -2.21 -4.86
CA PRO A 21 6.05 -1.94 -5.94
C PRO A 21 5.57 -0.84 -6.91
N GLY A 22 4.27 -0.54 -6.95
CA GLY A 22 3.72 0.52 -7.80
C GLY A 22 3.98 1.92 -7.26
N CYS A 23 3.84 2.09 -5.94
CA CYS A 23 4.14 3.35 -5.26
C CYS A 23 5.60 3.48 -4.84
N ASN A 24 6.34 2.37 -4.85
CA ASN A 24 7.68 2.26 -4.27
C ASN A 24 7.70 2.75 -2.80
N ASP A 25 6.66 2.39 -2.05
CA ASP A 25 6.49 2.72 -0.63
C ASP A 25 5.66 1.64 0.08
N ALA A 26 5.66 1.65 1.41
CA ALA A 26 4.90 0.69 2.19
C ALA A 26 3.44 1.12 2.34
N HIS A 27 2.54 0.22 1.95
CA HIS A 27 1.13 0.34 2.23
C HIS A 27 0.79 -0.31 3.57
N GLN A 28 -0.36 0.07 4.11
CA GLN A 28 -0.80 -0.36 5.42
C GLN A 28 -2.30 -0.59 5.44
N ILE A 29 -2.72 -1.57 6.24
CA ILE A 29 -4.12 -1.82 6.55
C ILE A 29 -4.31 -1.95 8.05
N LEU A 30 -5.53 -1.66 8.48
CA LEU A 30 -5.99 -2.00 9.83
C LEU A 30 -6.87 -3.24 9.75
N TYR A 31 -6.71 -4.18 10.68
CA TYR A 31 -7.49 -5.42 10.73
C TYR A 31 -7.98 -5.70 12.16
N GLY A 32 -8.93 -6.61 12.30
CA GLY A 32 -9.57 -6.90 13.59
C GLY A 32 -10.55 -5.81 14.02
N THR A 33 -10.70 -5.61 15.33
CA THR A 33 -11.66 -4.66 15.90
C THR A 33 -11.05 -3.28 16.09
N GLY A 34 -11.88 -2.23 16.04
CA GLY A 34 -11.48 -0.84 16.34
C GLY A 34 -12.05 0.18 15.35
N PRO A 35 -11.71 1.47 15.54
CA PRO A 35 -12.29 2.57 14.77
C PRO A 35 -11.69 2.71 13.37
N GLY A 36 -12.50 3.14 12.40
CA GLY A 36 -12.09 3.37 11.01
C GLY A 36 -12.14 2.09 10.16
N PRO A 37 -11.67 2.15 8.90
CA PRO A 37 -11.71 1.01 7.98
C PRO A 37 -10.99 -0.22 8.54
N ARG A 38 -11.61 -1.40 8.38
CA ARG A 38 -11.04 -2.68 8.83
C ARG A 38 -11.12 -3.72 7.72
N TRP A 39 -9.95 -4.19 7.31
CA TRP A 39 -9.83 -5.25 6.33
C TRP A 39 -9.93 -6.61 7.01
N GLY A 40 -10.63 -7.52 6.34
CA GLY A 40 -10.45 -8.95 6.56
C GLY A 40 -9.01 -9.35 6.24
N TYR A 41 -8.46 -10.25 7.04
CA TYR A 41 -7.14 -10.82 6.85
C TYR A 41 -7.23 -12.32 7.10
N ASN A 42 -6.67 -13.11 6.18
CA ASN A 42 -6.69 -14.58 6.28
C ASN A 42 -5.72 -15.16 7.33
N GLY A 43 -4.88 -14.33 7.97
CA GLY A 43 -3.92 -14.78 8.97
C GLY A 43 -2.59 -15.30 8.39
N HIS A 44 -2.43 -15.37 7.07
CA HIS A 44 -1.25 -15.96 6.44
C HIS A 44 -0.17 -14.92 6.14
N VAL A 45 1.04 -15.12 6.68
CA VAL A 45 2.12 -14.12 6.60
C VAL A 45 2.89 -14.15 5.28
N ASP A 46 3.02 -15.31 4.64
CA ASP A 46 3.70 -15.45 3.32
C ASP A 46 2.75 -15.37 2.11
N LEU A 47 1.46 -15.59 2.34
CA LEU A 47 0.41 -15.58 1.32
C LEU A 47 -0.79 -14.75 1.81
N PRO A 48 -0.57 -13.48 2.20
CA PRO A 48 -1.63 -12.65 2.75
C PRO A 48 -2.74 -12.43 1.73
N THR A 49 -3.96 -12.41 2.24
CA THR A 49 -5.14 -11.94 1.52
C THR A 49 -5.84 -10.89 2.37
N PHE A 50 -6.16 -9.75 1.76
CA PHE A 50 -6.89 -8.66 2.40
C PHE A 50 -8.21 -8.39 1.67
N THR A 51 -9.29 -8.19 2.42
CA THR A 51 -10.61 -7.90 1.86
C THR A 51 -11.28 -6.73 2.58
N PRO A 52 -11.92 -5.78 1.87
CA PRO A 52 -12.03 -5.64 0.41
C PRO A 52 -10.72 -5.10 -0.21
N SER A 53 -10.78 -4.45 -1.38
CA SER A 53 -9.64 -3.75 -1.97
C SER A 53 -9.08 -2.68 -1.03
N ILE A 54 -7.83 -2.31 -1.29
CA ILE A 54 -7.07 -1.30 -0.56
C ILE A 54 -6.90 -0.10 -1.49
N LYS A 55 -7.40 1.06 -1.07
CA LYS A 55 -7.26 2.33 -1.78
C LYS A 55 -6.41 3.30 -0.97
N VAL A 56 -5.29 3.71 -1.54
CA VAL A 56 -4.36 4.70 -0.99
C VAL A 56 -4.35 5.89 -1.93
N THR A 57 -4.55 7.10 -1.40
CA THR A 57 -4.57 8.34 -2.17
C THR A 57 -3.67 9.38 -1.52
N TRP A 58 -2.96 10.14 -2.33
CA TRP A 58 -2.11 11.25 -1.89
C TRP A 58 -2.11 12.37 -2.92
N ARG A 59 -1.44 13.47 -2.60
CA ARG A 59 -1.25 14.61 -3.49
C ARG A 59 0.23 14.86 -3.69
N GLU A 60 0.60 15.19 -4.91
CA GLU A 60 1.95 15.62 -5.27
C GLU A 60 1.89 17.05 -5.81
N PRO A 61 2.90 17.90 -5.53
CA PRO A 61 2.97 19.23 -6.12
C PRO A 61 2.85 19.21 -7.64
N SER A 62 2.34 20.31 -8.21
CA SER A 62 2.25 20.49 -9.65
C SER A 62 3.60 20.22 -10.35
N ASP A 63 3.53 19.63 -11.55
CA ASP A 63 4.70 19.44 -12.41
C ASP A 63 5.15 20.74 -13.08
N ASN A 64 4.32 21.79 -13.04
CA ASN A 64 4.67 23.14 -13.44
C ASN A 64 5.40 23.88 -12.30
N PRO A 65 6.69 24.24 -12.45
CA PRO A 65 7.44 24.92 -11.39
C PRO A 65 6.84 26.25 -10.91
N ALA A 66 6.08 26.94 -11.77
CA ALA A 66 5.41 28.18 -11.39
C ALA A 66 4.20 27.97 -10.46
N GLU A 67 3.70 26.74 -10.36
CA GLU A 67 2.50 26.36 -9.62
C GLU A 67 2.80 25.46 -8.42
N GLN A 68 4.07 25.11 -8.17
CA GLN A 68 4.47 24.19 -7.09
C GLN A 68 4.15 24.66 -5.67
N LEU A 69 3.88 25.96 -5.48
CA LEU A 69 3.50 26.56 -4.20
C LEU A 69 1.98 26.75 -4.05
N ASP A 70 1.20 26.32 -5.04
CA ASP A 70 -0.26 26.39 -5.04
C ASP A 70 -0.84 24.98 -4.90
N ASP A 71 -1.17 24.58 -3.66
CA ASP A 71 -1.76 23.27 -3.34
C ASP A 71 -3.07 22.98 -4.10
N SER A 72 -3.73 24.00 -4.69
CA SER A 72 -4.90 23.79 -5.56
C SER A 72 -4.54 23.20 -6.93
N LYS A 73 -3.25 23.21 -7.27
CA LYS A 73 -2.66 22.63 -8.49
C LYS A 73 -2.01 21.28 -8.26
N ASP A 74 -2.05 20.76 -7.04
CA ASP A 74 -1.55 19.44 -6.73
C ASP A 74 -2.22 18.36 -7.57
N ILE A 75 -1.42 17.40 -7.99
CA ILE A 75 -1.86 16.25 -8.77
C ILE A 75 -2.33 15.18 -7.78
N GLU A 76 -3.60 14.79 -7.89
CA GLU A 76 -4.14 13.68 -7.11
C GLU A 76 -3.58 12.35 -7.63
N LYS A 77 -3.07 11.54 -6.71
CA LYS A 77 -2.53 10.21 -6.98
C LYS A 77 -3.36 9.15 -6.26
N CYS A 78 -3.43 7.98 -6.86
CA CYS A 78 -4.19 6.84 -6.37
C CYS A 78 -3.43 5.54 -6.63
N CYS A 79 -3.39 4.68 -5.61
CA CYS A 79 -3.13 3.26 -5.77
C CYS A 79 -4.33 2.50 -5.21
N HIS A 80 -4.99 1.73 -6.07
CA HIS A 80 -6.13 0.91 -5.74
C HIS A 80 -5.82 -0.54 -6.10
N SER A 81 -5.84 -1.44 -5.11
CA SER A 81 -5.32 -2.79 -5.29
C SER A 81 -6.09 -3.84 -4.52
N PHE A 82 -6.07 -5.08 -5.01
CA PHE A 82 -6.37 -6.27 -4.25
C PHE A 82 -5.07 -6.97 -3.86
N VAL A 83 -5.03 -7.56 -2.67
CA VAL A 83 -3.96 -8.46 -2.26
C VAL A 83 -4.58 -9.82 -1.99
N THR A 84 -4.18 -10.82 -2.76
CA THR A 84 -4.69 -12.20 -2.65
C THR A 84 -3.54 -13.18 -2.83
N ASN A 85 -3.39 -14.11 -1.88
CA ASN A 85 -2.37 -15.17 -1.90
C ASN A 85 -0.95 -14.64 -2.18
N GLY A 86 -0.57 -13.53 -1.55
CA GLY A 86 0.77 -12.93 -1.72
C GLY A 86 1.00 -12.21 -3.06
N GLN A 87 -0.03 -12.09 -3.90
CA GLN A 87 0.00 -11.29 -5.13
C GLN A 87 -0.71 -9.96 -4.88
N ILE A 88 -0.25 -8.90 -5.53
CA ILE A 88 -0.92 -7.60 -5.60
C ILE A 88 -1.44 -7.37 -7.02
N GLU A 89 -2.75 -7.20 -7.15
CA GLU A 89 -3.45 -6.82 -8.36
C GLU A 89 -3.78 -5.33 -8.29
N PHE A 90 -3.24 -4.54 -9.22
CA PHE A 90 -3.52 -3.11 -9.33
C PHE A 90 -4.70 -2.86 -10.25
N LEU A 91 -5.67 -2.09 -9.78
CA LEU A 91 -6.85 -1.73 -10.55
C LEU A 91 -6.54 -0.63 -11.59
N PRO A 92 -7.37 -0.50 -12.64
CA PRO A 92 -7.14 0.47 -13.71
C PRO A 92 -7.15 1.93 -13.29
N ASP A 93 -7.70 2.26 -12.11
CA ASP A 93 -7.75 3.61 -11.55
C ASP A 93 -6.48 3.99 -10.74
N CYS A 94 -5.45 3.14 -10.75
CA CYS A 94 -4.12 3.50 -10.28
C CYS A 94 -3.48 4.58 -11.17
N THR A 95 -2.78 5.53 -10.55
CA THR A 95 -2.05 6.61 -11.26
C THR A 95 -0.57 6.29 -11.50
N HIS A 96 -0.11 5.10 -11.08
CA HIS A 96 1.26 4.64 -11.25
C HIS A 96 1.40 3.60 -12.38
N GLU A 97 2.62 3.32 -12.80
CA GLU A 97 2.99 2.53 -13.99
C GLU A 97 2.52 1.06 -13.98
N LEU A 98 2.19 0.55 -12.79
CA LEU A 98 1.67 -0.81 -12.61
C LEU A 98 0.15 -0.93 -12.68
N ALA A 99 -0.59 0.13 -13.04
CA ALA A 99 -2.04 0.07 -13.23
C ALA A 99 -2.46 -1.08 -14.16
N GLY A 100 -3.47 -1.85 -13.75
CA GLY A 100 -3.97 -3.02 -14.49
C GLY A 100 -3.05 -4.25 -14.50
N LYS A 101 -1.96 -4.26 -13.71
CA LYS A 101 -1.03 -5.38 -13.62
C LYS A 101 -1.21 -6.15 -12.31
N THR A 102 -0.91 -7.44 -12.36
CA THR A 102 -0.76 -8.27 -11.15
C THR A 102 0.69 -8.71 -11.03
N VAL A 103 1.29 -8.52 -9.85
CA VAL A 103 2.68 -8.90 -9.56
C VAL A 103 2.77 -9.53 -8.17
N PRO A 104 3.84 -10.29 -7.86
CA PRO A 104 4.11 -10.72 -6.51
C PRO A 104 4.36 -9.55 -5.57
N LEU A 105 3.89 -9.68 -4.32
CA LEU A 105 4.35 -8.81 -3.25
C LEU A 105 5.86 -9.00 -3.09
N PRO A 106 6.67 -7.96 -3.31
CA PRO A 106 8.10 -8.06 -3.14
C PRO A 106 8.45 -8.06 -1.65
N SER A 107 9.66 -8.53 -1.34
CA SER A 107 10.22 -8.27 -0.03
C SER A 107 10.43 -6.76 0.16
N PHE A 108 10.39 -6.32 1.42
CA PHE A 108 10.75 -4.93 1.72
C PHE A 108 12.20 -4.62 1.29
N PRO A 109 12.48 -3.41 0.77
CA PRO A 109 13.84 -2.98 0.47
C PRO A 109 14.75 -3.04 1.70
N LEU A 110 16.05 -3.30 1.46
CA LEU A 110 17.07 -3.27 2.51
C LEU A 110 17.10 -1.89 3.18
N GLY A 111 17.17 -1.88 4.51
CA GLY A 111 17.21 -0.64 5.32
C GLY A 111 15.84 -0.04 5.64
N TRP A 112 14.77 -0.45 4.95
CA TRP A 112 13.43 0.08 5.24
C TRP A 112 12.90 -0.52 6.56
N GLY A 113 12.52 0.33 7.53
CA GLY A 113 11.91 -0.05 8.82
C GLY A 113 12.77 -0.93 9.74
N THR A 114 14.07 -0.67 9.82
CA THR A 114 15.03 -1.35 10.71
C THR A 114 15.52 -0.49 11.89
N SER A 115 14.77 0.56 12.24
CA SER A 115 15.02 1.39 13.44
C SER A 115 14.54 0.73 14.72
#